data_AF-A0A6M0HMU9-F1
#
_entry.id   AF-A0A6M0HMU9-F1
#
_cell.length_a   1.000
_cell.length_b   1.000
_cell.length_c   1.000
_cell.angle_alpha   90.00
_cell.angle_beta   90.00
_cell.angle_gamma   90.00
#
_symmetry.space_group_name_H-M   'P 1'
#
loop_
_entity.id
_entity.type
_entity.pdbx_description
1 polymer ?
#
loop_
_entity_poly.entity_id
_entity_poly.type
_entity_poly.pdbx_seq_one_letter_code
_entity_poly.pdbx_strand_id
1 'polypeptide(L)'
;MPITIPARLRAFLPRRWRKSRPRVAVIRLSGAIGAVSPFRSGLSIAGVAGSLERAFAMPGIAAVALVINSPGGSPAQSHLIHRRIRALAAEKKLPVIAFVEDIAASGGYMIACAADEIIADPTSLVGSIGVVSAGFGFDKLIDRLGIDRRVHTQGEAKGMLDPFRPEDPLDVVRLKAIQADVQDLFTTLVKGRRPSIDPNGENLFTGAVWTGRQGLRLGLVDALGDARATLRERYGDKVELRFIAEKQGSFVARLLRRAAPGSTATGLAAESLAAVEDRALWARYGL
;
A
#
# COMPACT_ATOMS: atom_id res chain seq x y z
N MET A 1 2.17 50.99 11.91
CA MET A 1 2.51 49.85 12.79
C MET A 1 1.43 48.78 12.65
N PRO A 2 1.75 47.51 12.35
CA PRO A 2 0.72 46.47 12.28
C PRO A 2 0.27 46.10 13.71
N ILE A 3 -1.00 46.35 14.00
CA ILE A 3 -1.64 46.06 15.29
C ILE A 3 -1.53 44.55 15.57
N THR A 4 -0.72 44.17 16.56
CA THR A 4 -0.51 42.77 16.94
C THR A 4 -1.53 42.39 18.00
N ILE A 5 -2.65 41.77 17.58
CA ILE A 5 -3.71 41.34 18.51
C ILE A 5 -3.20 40.23 19.43
N PRO A 6 -3.27 40.38 20.78
CA PRO A 6 -2.87 39.38 21.75
C PRO A 6 -3.52 38.01 21.53
N ALA A 7 -2.77 36.92 21.74
CA ALA A 7 -3.21 35.55 21.44
C ALA A 7 -4.55 35.16 22.13
N ARG A 8 -4.80 35.69 23.34
CA ARG A 8 -6.04 35.46 24.10
C ARG A 8 -7.28 36.11 23.45
N LEU A 9 -7.10 37.23 22.75
CA LEU A 9 -8.19 37.95 22.08
C LEU A 9 -8.49 37.43 20.67
N ARG A 10 -7.56 36.67 20.06
CA ARG A 10 -7.81 36.00 18.78
C ARG A 10 -8.92 34.95 18.87
N ALA A 11 -9.17 34.37 20.05
CA ALA A 11 -10.22 33.39 20.32
C ALA A 11 -11.65 33.98 20.30
N PHE A 12 -11.80 35.30 20.22
CA PHE A 12 -13.09 36.00 20.06
C PHE A 12 -13.31 36.58 18.66
N LEU A 13 -12.28 36.60 17.80
CA LEU A 13 -12.43 37.02 16.41
C LEU A 13 -13.33 36.03 15.63
N PRO A 14 -14.23 36.53 14.77
CA PRO A 14 -14.96 35.69 13.82
C PRO A 14 -14.00 34.82 13.02
N ARG A 15 -14.39 33.58 12.71
CA ARG A 15 -13.54 32.57 12.04
C ARG A 15 -12.93 33.08 10.73
N ARG A 16 -13.61 34.01 10.05
CA ARG A 16 -13.15 34.74 8.84
C ARG A 16 -11.93 35.65 9.04
N TRP A 17 -11.65 36.12 10.25
CA TRP A 17 -10.56 37.07 10.56
C TRP A 17 -9.41 36.44 11.35
N ARG A 18 -9.49 35.13 11.64
CA ARG A 18 -8.35 34.35 12.12
C ARG A 18 -7.52 33.92 10.92
N LYS A 19 -6.21 34.17 10.93
CA LYS A 19 -5.28 33.46 10.03
C LYS A 19 -5.46 31.96 10.27
N SER A 20 -6.19 31.28 9.40
CA SER A 20 -6.40 29.84 9.46
C SER A 20 -5.05 29.17 9.22
N ARG A 21 -4.61 28.32 10.15
CA ARG A 21 -3.41 27.52 9.94
C ARG A 21 -3.70 26.53 8.81
N PRO A 22 -2.84 26.38 7.80
CA PRO A 22 -3.00 25.34 6.80
C PRO A 22 -3.11 23.98 7.48
N ARG A 23 -4.06 23.15 7.03
CA ARG A 23 -4.29 21.81 7.57
C ARG A 23 -4.01 20.79 6.49
N VAL A 24 -3.35 19.69 6.83
CA VAL A 24 -3.12 18.56 5.93
C VAL A 24 -3.66 17.31 6.59
N ALA A 25 -4.53 16.58 5.88
CA ALA A 25 -4.99 15.28 6.35
C ALA A 25 -3.92 14.23 6.04
N VAL A 26 -3.46 13.49 7.06
CA VAL A 26 -2.40 12.49 6.91
C VAL A 26 -2.98 11.11 7.12
N ILE A 27 -2.77 10.20 6.17
CA ILE A 27 -3.24 8.82 6.21
C ILE A 27 -2.02 7.92 6.11
N ARG A 28 -1.89 6.96 7.02
CA ARG A 28 -0.83 5.96 6.98
C ARG A 28 -1.36 4.69 6.33
N LEU A 29 -0.67 4.20 5.31
CA LEU A 29 -0.95 2.96 4.58
C LEU A 29 0.28 2.06 4.75
N SER A 30 0.25 1.19 5.76
CA SER A 30 1.40 0.38 6.15
C SER A 30 1.07 -1.11 6.22
N GLY A 31 2.02 -1.95 5.77
CA GLY A 31 1.90 -3.40 5.75
C GLY A 31 1.63 -3.97 4.36
N ALA A 32 1.60 -5.30 4.28
CA ALA A 32 1.23 -6.01 3.06
C ALA A 32 -0.24 -5.78 2.67
N ILE A 33 -0.55 -5.90 1.38
CA ILE A 33 -1.86 -5.59 0.80
C ILE A 33 -2.63 -6.88 0.50
N GLY A 34 -3.89 -6.97 0.96
CA GLY A 34 -4.78 -8.11 0.73
C GLY A 34 -4.81 -9.13 1.88
N ALA A 35 -5.22 -10.36 1.57
CA ALA A 35 -5.20 -11.45 2.53
C ALA A 35 -3.75 -11.93 2.71
N VAL A 36 -3.12 -11.53 3.81
CA VAL A 36 -1.72 -11.84 4.12
C VAL A 36 -1.62 -13.22 4.76
N SER A 37 -2.60 -13.58 5.60
CA SER A 37 -2.70 -14.85 6.30
C SER A 37 -4.18 -15.18 6.57
N PRO A 38 -4.59 -16.46 6.75
CA PRO A 38 -5.97 -16.82 7.11
C PRO A 38 -6.50 -16.07 8.35
N PHE A 39 -5.60 -15.60 9.22
CA PHE A 39 -5.93 -14.92 10.47
C PHE A 39 -5.55 -13.44 10.51
N ARG A 40 -4.92 -12.92 9.44
CA ARG A 40 -4.47 -11.51 9.34
C ARG A 40 -4.81 -10.94 7.98
N SER A 41 -5.71 -9.95 7.97
CA SER A 41 -5.94 -9.10 6.81
C SER A 41 -4.92 -7.97 6.79
N GLY A 42 -4.23 -7.79 5.66
CA GLY A 42 -3.42 -6.61 5.39
C GLY A 42 -4.27 -5.43 4.94
N LEU A 43 -3.63 -4.45 4.31
CA LEU A 43 -4.33 -3.32 3.70
C LEU A 43 -5.35 -3.81 2.66
N SER A 44 -6.57 -3.33 2.76
CA SER A 44 -7.65 -3.64 1.82
C SER A 44 -8.53 -2.43 1.62
N ILE A 45 -9.23 -2.35 0.50
CA ILE A 45 -10.16 -1.25 0.24
C ILE A 45 -11.22 -1.15 1.35
N ALA A 46 -11.72 -2.29 1.86
CA ALA A 46 -12.69 -2.32 2.94
C ALA A 46 -12.12 -1.71 4.24
N GLY A 47 -10.85 -1.94 4.54
CA GLY A 47 -10.17 -1.38 5.72
C GLY A 47 -9.91 0.12 5.61
N VAL A 48 -9.51 0.60 4.43
CA VAL A 48 -9.05 1.99 4.24
C VAL A 48 -10.11 2.95 3.70
N ALA A 49 -11.21 2.46 3.11
CA ALA A 49 -12.21 3.33 2.48
C ALA A 49 -12.75 4.41 3.43
N GLY A 50 -13.06 4.04 4.67
CA GLY A 50 -13.59 4.98 5.66
C GLY A 50 -12.56 6.02 6.13
N SER A 51 -11.27 5.69 6.23
CA SER A 51 -10.23 6.68 6.57
C SER A 51 -9.96 7.62 5.40
N LEU A 52 -9.92 7.09 4.17
CA LEU A 52 -9.85 7.89 2.94
C LEU A 52 -11.01 8.90 2.88
N GLU A 53 -12.26 8.45 3.02
CA GLU A 53 -13.43 9.33 3.01
C GLU A 53 -13.36 10.44 4.05
N ARG A 54 -12.98 10.11 5.29
CA ARG A 54 -12.82 11.12 6.36
C ARG A 54 -11.72 12.13 6.06
N ALA A 55 -10.61 11.69 5.47
CA ALA A 55 -9.51 12.57 5.12
C ALA A 55 -9.93 13.57 4.03
N PHE A 56 -10.53 13.08 2.94
CA PHE A 56 -10.97 13.90 1.82
C PHE A 56 -12.20 14.78 2.15
N ALA A 57 -13.04 14.38 3.11
CA ALA A 57 -14.15 15.19 3.59
C ALA A 57 -13.75 16.25 4.64
N MET A 58 -12.48 16.32 5.06
CA MET A 58 -12.06 17.25 6.09
C MET A 58 -12.13 18.71 5.59
N PRO A 59 -12.86 19.60 6.28
CA PRO A 59 -13.03 20.97 5.80
C PRO A 59 -11.76 21.80 6.00
N GLY A 60 -11.40 22.56 4.96
CA GLY A 60 -10.31 23.54 5.00
C GLY A 60 -8.91 22.92 5.03
N ILE A 61 -8.74 21.72 4.48
CA ILE A 61 -7.42 21.14 4.25
C ILE A 61 -6.83 21.64 2.94
N ALA A 62 -5.51 21.80 2.91
CA ALA A 62 -4.75 22.18 1.73
C ALA A 62 -4.37 20.97 0.85
N ALA A 63 -4.22 19.80 1.46
CA ALA A 63 -3.82 18.56 0.79
C ALA A 63 -4.16 17.32 1.61
N VAL A 64 -4.11 16.17 0.95
CA VAL A 64 -4.07 14.85 1.58
C VAL A 64 -2.66 14.27 1.42
N ALA A 65 -2.03 13.89 2.53
CA ALA A 65 -0.74 13.23 2.56
C ALA A 65 -0.93 11.73 2.84
N LEU A 66 -0.40 10.88 1.96
CA LEU A 66 -0.36 9.43 2.12
C LEU A 66 1.04 9.03 2.59
N VAL A 67 1.16 8.48 3.79
CA VAL A 67 2.42 7.92 4.29
C VAL A 67 2.40 6.42 4.02
N ILE A 68 3.21 5.95 3.08
CA ILE A 68 3.20 4.59 2.55
C ILE A 68 4.42 3.84 3.05
N ASN A 69 4.18 2.66 3.63
CA ASN A 69 5.22 1.71 3.99
C ASN A 69 4.74 0.29 3.72
N SER A 70 4.88 -0.18 2.48
CA SER A 70 4.27 -1.41 2.01
C SER A 70 5.17 -2.17 1.02
N PRO A 71 5.42 -3.48 1.26
CA PRO A 71 6.11 -4.34 0.32
C PRO A 71 5.23 -4.73 -0.88
N GLY A 72 3.96 -4.31 -0.91
CA GLY A 72 2.99 -4.71 -1.93
C GLY A 72 2.05 -5.83 -1.47
N GLY A 73 1.52 -6.58 -2.43
CA GLY A 73 0.56 -7.66 -2.17
C GLY A 73 -0.45 -7.81 -3.30
N SER A 74 -1.72 -8.03 -2.96
CA SER A 74 -2.81 -8.25 -3.90
C SER A 74 -2.92 -7.15 -4.97
N PRO A 75 -2.79 -7.48 -6.27
CA PRO A 75 -2.97 -6.52 -7.36
C PRO A 75 -4.35 -5.87 -7.35
N ALA A 76 -5.40 -6.67 -7.09
CA ALA A 76 -6.77 -6.19 -7.09
C ALA A 76 -7.03 -5.17 -5.96
N GLN A 77 -6.58 -5.46 -4.73
CA GLN A 77 -6.74 -4.54 -3.61
C GLN A 77 -5.91 -3.26 -3.81
N SER A 78 -4.69 -3.37 -4.33
CA SER A 78 -3.84 -2.23 -4.66
C SER A 78 -4.52 -1.30 -5.67
N HIS A 79 -5.08 -1.88 -6.73
CA HIS A 79 -5.79 -1.14 -7.77
C HIS A 79 -7.09 -0.49 -7.27
N LEU A 80 -7.86 -1.19 -6.42
CA LEU A 80 -9.07 -0.62 -5.79
C LEU A 80 -8.76 0.57 -4.90
N ILE A 81 -7.69 0.47 -4.09
CA ILE A 81 -7.22 1.58 -3.23
C ILE A 81 -6.75 2.75 -4.09
N HIS A 82 -5.93 2.49 -5.13
CA HIS A 82 -5.50 3.50 -6.08
C HIS A 82 -6.70 4.25 -6.69
N ARG A 83 -7.66 3.51 -7.24
CA ARG A 83 -8.86 4.10 -7.86
C ARG A 83 -9.69 4.91 -6.88
N ARG A 84 -9.83 4.46 -5.62
CA ARG A 84 -10.57 5.20 -4.60
C ARG A 84 -9.90 6.52 -4.26
N ILE A 85 -8.57 6.54 -4.11
CA ILE A 85 -7.80 7.76 -3.88
C ILE A 85 -7.98 8.73 -5.05
N ARG A 86 -7.83 8.27 -6.30
CA ARG A 86 -8.01 9.12 -7.49
C ARG A 86 -9.42 9.68 -7.61
N ALA A 87 -10.44 8.85 -7.36
CA ALA A 87 -11.83 9.30 -7.40
C ALA A 87 -12.09 10.40 -6.37
N LEU A 88 -11.62 10.23 -5.13
CA LEU A 88 -11.78 11.24 -4.07
C LEU A 88 -10.98 12.52 -4.36
N ALA A 89 -9.76 12.39 -4.89
CA ALA A 89 -8.94 13.53 -5.30
C ALA A 89 -9.62 14.37 -6.39
N ALA A 90 -10.19 13.72 -7.40
CA ALA A 90 -10.94 14.38 -8.47
C ALA A 90 -12.23 15.04 -7.95
N GLU A 91 -13.02 14.31 -7.14
CA GLU A 91 -14.28 14.80 -6.57
C GLU A 91 -14.07 16.03 -5.69
N LYS A 92 -13.05 15.99 -4.82
CA LYS A 92 -12.76 17.07 -3.86
C LYS A 92 -11.81 18.13 -4.40
N LYS A 93 -11.21 17.91 -5.58
CA LYS A 93 -10.20 18.79 -6.19
C LYS A 93 -9.05 19.10 -5.22
N LEU A 94 -8.60 18.07 -4.50
CA LEU A 94 -7.53 18.19 -3.51
C LEU A 94 -6.24 17.54 -4.03
N PRO A 95 -5.08 18.19 -3.86
CA PRO A 95 -3.80 17.58 -4.19
C PRO A 95 -3.50 16.43 -3.22
N VAL A 96 -2.94 15.37 -3.77
CA VAL A 96 -2.50 14.20 -3.01
C VAL A 96 -0.99 14.07 -3.11
N ILE A 97 -0.30 13.99 -1.97
CA ILE A 97 1.14 13.80 -1.89
C ILE A 97 1.42 12.45 -1.20
N ALA A 98 2.17 11.57 -1.86
CA ALA A 98 2.65 10.34 -1.26
C ALA A 98 4.05 10.55 -0.66
N PHE A 99 4.25 10.02 0.52
CA PHE A 99 5.53 9.95 1.21
C PHE A 99 5.87 8.49 1.43
N VAL A 100 7.01 8.04 0.91
CA VAL A 100 7.52 6.68 1.09
C VAL A 100 8.41 6.66 2.33
N GLU A 101 8.11 5.74 3.27
CA GLU A 101 9.00 5.45 4.40
C GLU A 101 10.05 4.40 3.99
N ASP A 102 10.06 3.22 4.59
CA ASP A 102 11.07 2.20 4.23
C ASP A 102 10.88 1.73 2.78
N ILE A 103 9.64 1.47 2.38
CA ILE A 103 9.35 0.92 1.05
C ILE A 103 7.96 1.27 0.51
N ALA A 104 7.88 1.50 -0.80
CA ALA A 104 6.65 1.45 -1.59
C ALA A 104 6.94 0.61 -2.83
N ALA A 105 6.75 -0.70 -2.73
CA ALA A 105 7.07 -1.68 -3.76
C ALA A 105 5.83 -2.40 -4.28
N SER A 106 5.83 -2.79 -5.57
CA SER A 106 4.76 -3.57 -6.20
C SER A 106 3.40 -2.89 -5.99
N GLY A 107 2.42 -3.56 -5.38
CA GLY A 107 1.14 -2.97 -5.02
C GLY A 107 1.24 -1.68 -4.18
N GLY A 108 2.27 -1.53 -3.34
CA GLY A 108 2.52 -0.31 -2.58
C GLY A 108 2.91 0.85 -3.50
N TYR A 109 3.73 0.58 -4.52
CA TYR A 109 4.08 1.57 -5.55
C TYR A 109 2.86 1.93 -6.42
N MET A 110 2.00 0.95 -6.74
CA MET A 110 0.73 1.20 -7.43
C MET A 110 -0.16 2.19 -6.66
N ILE A 111 -0.24 2.05 -5.33
CA ILE A 111 -0.95 2.99 -4.46
C ILE A 111 -0.25 4.35 -4.46
N ALA A 112 1.09 4.41 -4.38
CA ALA A 112 1.85 5.66 -4.43
C ALA A 112 1.58 6.44 -5.73
N CYS A 113 1.46 5.76 -6.88
CA CYS A 113 1.08 6.38 -8.16
C CYS A 113 -0.32 7.02 -8.17
N ALA A 114 -1.16 6.78 -7.15
CA ALA A 114 -2.41 7.50 -7.00
C ALA A 114 -2.20 8.97 -6.54
N ALA A 115 -1.05 9.29 -5.97
CA ALA A 115 -0.69 10.66 -5.63
C ALA A 115 -0.36 11.48 -6.88
N ASP A 116 -0.46 12.81 -6.75
CA ASP A 116 0.00 13.76 -7.77
C ASP A 116 1.52 13.97 -7.67
N GLU A 117 2.10 13.72 -6.50
CA GLU A 117 3.52 13.79 -6.22
C GLU A 117 3.93 12.64 -5.29
N ILE A 118 5.07 12.02 -5.56
CA ILE A 118 5.69 10.98 -4.72
C ILE A 118 7.03 11.50 -4.22
N ILE A 119 7.18 11.52 -2.89
CA ILE A 119 8.39 11.96 -2.19
C ILE A 119 8.91 10.77 -1.39
N ALA A 120 10.22 10.52 -1.44
CA ALA A 120 10.84 9.39 -0.77
C ALA A 120 12.10 9.80 -0.01
N ASP A 121 12.45 9.09 1.06
CA ASP A 121 13.79 9.22 1.63
C ASP A 121 14.84 8.75 0.60
N PRO A 122 16.06 9.33 0.56
CA PRO A 122 17.14 8.87 -0.30
C PRO A 122 17.40 7.35 -0.28
N THR A 123 17.11 6.69 0.84
CA THR A 123 17.33 5.26 1.09
C THR A 123 16.06 4.41 1.03
N SER A 124 14.87 5.03 0.94
CA SER A 124 13.61 4.31 0.70
C SER A 124 13.69 3.43 -0.54
N LEU A 125 13.01 2.30 -0.53
CA LEU A 125 12.87 1.45 -1.71
C LEU A 125 11.56 1.75 -2.46
N VAL A 126 11.64 1.91 -3.77
CA VAL A 126 10.49 2.14 -4.66
C VAL A 126 10.54 1.23 -5.89
N GLY A 127 9.42 1.12 -6.59
CA GLY A 127 9.31 0.33 -7.82
C GLY A 127 8.79 -1.07 -7.55
N SER A 128 9.57 -2.10 -7.88
CA SER A 128 9.11 -3.50 -7.94
C SER A 128 7.90 -3.66 -8.86
N ILE A 129 7.96 -3.03 -10.04
CA ILE A 129 6.86 -3.00 -11.03
C ILE A 129 6.85 -4.34 -11.78
N GLY A 130 6.12 -5.30 -11.22
CA GLY A 130 6.13 -6.69 -11.64
C GLY A 130 4.99 -7.47 -11.00
N VAL A 131 4.64 -8.61 -11.60
CA VAL A 131 3.68 -9.59 -11.08
C VAL A 131 4.41 -10.91 -10.86
N VAL A 132 4.17 -11.54 -9.71
CA VAL A 132 4.76 -12.84 -9.37
C VAL A 132 3.70 -13.76 -8.78
N SER A 133 3.83 -15.05 -9.09
CA SER A 133 3.17 -16.15 -8.39
C SER A 133 4.27 -17.11 -7.96
N ALA A 134 4.26 -17.53 -6.70
CA ALA A 134 5.29 -18.39 -6.13
C ALA A 134 4.63 -19.47 -5.27
N GLY A 135 5.23 -20.66 -5.28
CA GLY A 135 4.79 -21.83 -4.55
C GLY A 135 5.87 -22.91 -4.56
N PHE A 136 5.57 -24.04 -3.94
CA PHE A 136 6.46 -25.20 -3.90
C PHE A 136 5.83 -26.40 -4.60
N GLY A 137 6.66 -27.26 -5.18
CA GLY A 137 6.26 -28.60 -5.62
C GLY A 137 6.62 -29.64 -4.56
N PHE A 138 5.65 -30.45 -4.17
CA PHE A 138 5.75 -31.52 -3.17
C PHE A 138 5.34 -32.90 -3.73
N ASP A 139 5.08 -33.00 -5.03
CA ASP A 139 4.75 -34.25 -5.75
C ASP A 139 5.77 -35.36 -5.45
N LYS A 140 7.08 -35.06 -5.52
CA LYS A 140 8.15 -36.03 -5.23
C LYS A 140 8.27 -36.39 -3.75
N LEU A 141 7.85 -35.49 -2.86
CA LEU A 141 7.88 -35.74 -1.42
C LEU A 141 6.78 -36.73 -1.05
N ILE A 142 5.56 -36.52 -1.53
CA ILE A 142 4.42 -37.39 -1.21
C ILE A 142 4.57 -38.79 -1.83
N ASP A 143 5.17 -38.87 -3.02
CA ASP A 143 5.51 -40.14 -3.67
C ASP A 143 6.47 -40.99 -2.81
N ARG A 144 7.55 -40.38 -2.30
CA ARG A 144 8.50 -41.05 -1.38
C ARG A 144 7.87 -41.48 -0.05
N LEU A 145 6.83 -40.81 0.39
CA LEU A 145 6.09 -41.13 1.61
C LEU A 145 4.96 -42.14 1.38
N GLY A 146 4.75 -42.60 0.14
CA GLY A 146 3.66 -43.51 -0.21
C GLY A 146 2.27 -42.89 -0.06
N ILE A 147 2.15 -41.57 -0.24
CA ILE A 147 0.90 -40.83 -0.09
C ILE A 147 0.23 -40.64 -1.46
N ASP A 148 -0.95 -41.21 -1.63
CA ASP A 148 -1.76 -41.06 -2.85
C ASP A 148 -2.56 -39.74 -2.84
N ARG A 149 -2.24 -38.83 -3.76
CA ARG A 149 -3.03 -37.62 -4.00
C ARG A 149 -4.21 -37.91 -4.94
N ARG A 150 -5.43 -38.00 -4.40
CA ARG A 150 -6.67 -38.21 -5.17
C ARG A 150 -7.38 -36.87 -5.43
N VAL A 151 -7.52 -36.49 -6.71
CA VAL A 151 -8.12 -35.22 -7.15
C VAL A 151 -9.19 -35.51 -8.21
N HIS A 152 -10.41 -35.03 -7.97
CA HIS A 152 -11.52 -35.11 -8.91
C HIS A 152 -12.02 -33.69 -9.19
N THR A 153 -11.96 -33.25 -10.44
CA THR A 153 -12.25 -31.87 -10.84
C THR A 153 -13.15 -31.84 -12.07
N GLN A 154 -13.84 -30.72 -12.27
CA GLN A 154 -14.61 -30.43 -13.49
C GLN A 154 -14.10 -29.11 -14.08
N GLY A 155 -13.77 -29.11 -15.37
CA GLY A 155 -13.13 -27.99 -16.06
C GLY A 155 -11.62 -28.15 -16.15
N GLU A 156 -11.07 -27.91 -17.34
CA GLU A 156 -9.70 -28.25 -17.71
C GLU A 156 -8.63 -27.59 -16.84
N ALA A 157 -8.85 -26.34 -16.41
CA ALA A 157 -7.91 -25.60 -15.57
C ALA A 157 -8.16 -25.75 -14.05
N LYS A 158 -9.17 -26.54 -13.63
CA LYS A 158 -9.62 -26.62 -12.23
C LYS A 158 -8.75 -27.55 -11.37
N GLY A 159 -7.45 -27.50 -11.58
CA GLY A 159 -6.41 -28.15 -10.78
C GLY A 159 -5.07 -27.40 -10.82
N MET A 160 -5.05 -26.23 -11.47
CA MET A 160 -3.86 -25.39 -11.60
C MET A 160 -3.33 -24.96 -10.23
N LEU A 161 -2.01 -24.86 -10.12
CA LEU A 161 -1.28 -24.53 -8.87
C LEU A 161 -1.44 -25.57 -7.74
N ASP A 162 -1.85 -26.82 -8.02
CA ASP A 162 -1.79 -27.89 -7.00
C ASP A 162 -0.32 -28.26 -6.73
N PRO A 163 0.20 -28.01 -5.52
CA PRO A 163 1.61 -28.25 -5.21
C PRO A 163 1.95 -29.75 -5.12
N PHE A 164 0.96 -30.64 -5.07
CA PHE A 164 1.14 -32.08 -4.94
C PHE A 164 1.08 -32.83 -6.26
N ARG A 165 1.08 -32.11 -7.39
CA ARG A 165 1.11 -32.69 -8.73
C ARG A 165 2.33 -32.15 -9.49
N PRO A 166 2.88 -32.92 -10.45
CA PRO A 166 3.83 -32.37 -11.41
C PRO A 166 3.23 -31.16 -12.12
N GLU A 167 4.06 -30.14 -12.38
CA GLU A 167 3.64 -28.93 -13.08
C GLU A 167 3.25 -29.23 -14.53
N ASP A 168 2.05 -28.80 -14.95
CA ASP A 168 1.57 -28.93 -16.32
C ASP A 168 2.03 -27.71 -17.16
N PRO A 169 2.75 -27.92 -18.29
CA PRO A 169 3.16 -26.83 -19.17
C PRO A 169 1.99 -25.95 -19.67
N LEU A 170 0.80 -26.51 -19.89
CA LEU A 170 -0.37 -25.74 -20.31
C LEU A 170 -0.86 -24.81 -19.20
N ASP A 171 -0.81 -25.26 -17.96
CA ASP A 171 -1.13 -24.45 -16.78
C ASP A 171 -0.11 -23.31 -16.58
N VAL A 172 1.17 -23.55 -16.87
CA VAL A 172 2.19 -22.50 -16.87
C VAL A 172 1.89 -21.43 -17.92
N VAL A 173 1.47 -21.83 -19.14
CA VAL A 173 1.06 -20.89 -20.20
C VAL A 173 -0.15 -20.07 -19.75
N ARG A 174 -1.17 -20.70 -19.16
CA ARG A 174 -2.36 -20.01 -18.63
C ARG A 174 -1.99 -19.02 -17.51
N LEU A 175 -1.16 -19.43 -16.56
CA LEU A 175 -0.70 -18.56 -15.47
C LEU A 175 0.09 -17.36 -15.99
N LYS A 176 1.00 -17.57 -16.94
CA LYS A 176 1.77 -16.48 -17.57
C LYS A 176 0.87 -15.51 -18.33
N ALA A 177 -0.19 -15.98 -18.99
CA ALA A 177 -1.15 -15.11 -19.65
C ALA A 177 -1.89 -14.21 -18.65
N ILE A 178 -2.33 -14.76 -17.51
CA ILE A 178 -2.94 -13.99 -16.42
C ILE A 178 -1.95 -12.96 -15.86
N GLN A 179 -0.70 -13.35 -15.63
CA GLN A 179 0.34 -12.44 -15.13
C GLN A 179 0.65 -11.31 -16.13
N ALA A 180 0.70 -11.62 -17.42
CA ALA A 180 0.93 -10.64 -18.47
C ALA A 180 -0.17 -9.58 -18.53
N ASP A 181 -1.44 -9.99 -18.41
CA ASP A 181 -2.59 -9.07 -18.37
C ASP A 181 -2.50 -8.10 -17.17
N VAL A 182 -2.20 -8.64 -15.97
CA VAL A 182 -2.01 -7.80 -14.77
C VAL A 182 -0.78 -6.89 -14.91
N GLN A 183 0.31 -7.38 -15.52
CA GLN A 183 1.53 -6.61 -15.76
C GLN A 183 1.28 -5.46 -16.74
N ASP A 184 0.49 -5.67 -17.80
CA ASP A 184 0.14 -4.64 -18.77
C ASP A 184 -0.67 -3.52 -18.12
N LEU A 185 -1.68 -3.87 -17.32
CA LEU A 185 -2.46 -2.90 -16.55
C LEU A 185 -1.56 -2.07 -15.62
N PHE A 186 -0.65 -2.72 -14.90
CA PHE A 186 0.24 -2.02 -13.98
C PHE A 186 1.22 -1.10 -14.73
N THR A 187 1.80 -1.58 -15.83
CA THR A 187 2.68 -0.79 -16.70
C THR A 187 1.98 0.45 -17.24
N THR A 188 0.77 0.27 -17.77
CA THR A 188 -0.07 1.35 -18.29
C THR A 188 -0.40 2.38 -17.20
N LEU A 189 -0.77 1.91 -16.01
CA LEU A 189 -1.06 2.78 -14.86
C LEU A 189 0.16 3.60 -14.47
N VAL A 190 1.34 2.99 -14.33
CA VAL A 190 2.56 3.70 -13.95
C VAL A 190 2.95 4.72 -15.02
N LYS A 191 2.99 4.34 -16.30
CA LYS A 191 3.29 5.26 -17.41
C LYS A 191 2.35 6.47 -17.43
N GLY A 192 1.04 6.24 -17.20
CA GLY A 192 0.04 7.32 -17.15
C GLY A 192 0.18 8.25 -15.94
N ARG A 193 0.85 7.83 -14.86
CA ARG A 193 1.03 8.62 -13.63
C ARG A 193 2.45 9.17 -13.47
N ARG A 194 3.41 8.62 -14.20
CA ARG A 194 4.83 8.99 -14.16
C ARG A 194 5.34 9.40 -15.55
N PRO A 195 4.86 10.53 -16.10
CA PRO A 195 5.31 11.02 -17.42
C PRO A 195 6.80 11.40 -17.45
N SER A 196 7.45 11.53 -16.29
CA SER A 196 8.89 11.78 -16.16
C SER A 196 9.75 10.55 -16.44
N ILE A 197 9.16 9.35 -16.54
CA ILE A 197 9.92 8.15 -16.91
C ILE A 197 10.29 8.26 -18.39
N ASP A 198 11.58 8.16 -18.69
CA ASP A 198 12.07 8.17 -20.06
C ASP A 198 11.62 6.91 -20.82
N PRO A 199 10.80 7.02 -21.89
CA PRO A 199 10.37 5.88 -22.67
C PRO A 199 11.52 5.16 -23.40
N ASN A 200 12.65 5.84 -23.60
CA ASN A 200 13.86 5.28 -24.23
C ASN A 200 14.93 4.88 -23.19
N GLY A 201 14.64 5.03 -21.90
CA GLY A 201 15.55 4.73 -20.81
C GLY A 201 15.61 3.25 -20.45
N GLU A 202 16.13 2.97 -19.25
CA GLU A 202 16.16 1.61 -18.67
C GLU A 202 14.74 1.03 -18.56
N ASN A 203 14.58 -0.27 -18.83
CA ASN A 203 13.30 -0.94 -18.62
C ASN A 203 12.98 -1.07 -17.13
N LEU A 204 12.07 -0.23 -16.63
CA LEU A 204 11.65 -0.21 -15.23
C LEU A 204 10.53 -1.23 -14.88
N PHE A 205 10.03 -1.98 -15.86
CA PHE A 205 8.87 -2.88 -15.71
C PHE A 205 9.31 -4.34 -15.53
N THR A 206 10.43 -4.55 -14.84
CA THR A 206 11.11 -5.84 -14.65
C THR A 206 10.87 -6.46 -13.27
N GLY A 207 10.25 -5.73 -12.35
CA GLY A 207 10.13 -6.13 -10.94
C GLY A 207 11.33 -5.75 -10.05
N ALA A 208 12.34 -5.05 -10.59
CA ALA A 208 13.45 -4.53 -9.79
C ALA A 208 13.02 -3.43 -8.81
N VAL A 209 13.78 -3.23 -7.73
CA VAL A 209 13.62 -2.13 -6.79
C VAL A 209 14.74 -1.12 -6.93
N TRP A 210 14.44 0.14 -6.63
CA TRP A 210 15.39 1.24 -6.67
C TRP A 210 15.33 2.03 -5.38
N THR A 211 16.47 2.55 -4.93
CA THR A 211 16.52 3.53 -3.84
C THR A 211 15.81 4.82 -4.24
N GLY A 212 15.36 5.64 -3.29
CA GLY A 212 14.72 6.93 -3.57
C GLY A 212 15.60 7.82 -4.46
N ARG A 213 16.92 7.83 -4.25
CA ARG A 213 17.87 8.55 -5.13
C ARG A 213 17.86 8.04 -6.57
N GLN A 214 17.84 6.72 -6.77
CA GLN A 214 17.72 6.13 -8.11
C GLN A 214 16.34 6.44 -8.70
N GLY A 215 15.28 6.27 -7.90
CA GLY A 215 13.91 6.56 -8.29
C GLY A 215 13.73 7.99 -8.79
N LEU A 216 14.39 8.98 -8.17
CA LEU A 216 14.34 10.36 -8.64
C LEU A 216 14.95 10.51 -10.04
N ARG A 217 16.11 9.89 -10.28
CA ARG A 217 16.79 9.93 -11.59
C ARG A 217 15.99 9.20 -12.67
N LEU A 218 15.31 8.12 -12.30
CA LEU A 218 14.50 7.29 -13.21
C LEU A 218 13.08 7.83 -13.41
N GLY A 219 12.69 8.89 -12.71
CA GLY A 219 11.34 9.45 -12.77
C GLY A 219 10.26 8.66 -12.02
N LEU A 220 10.66 7.72 -11.14
CA LEU A 220 9.77 6.94 -10.28
C LEU A 220 9.28 7.74 -9.06
N VAL A 221 10.04 8.74 -8.62
CA VAL A 221 9.63 9.70 -7.58
C VAL A 221 9.91 11.13 -8.06
N ASP A 222 9.23 12.11 -7.46
CA ASP A 222 9.33 13.52 -7.84
C ASP A 222 10.35 14.29 -7.01
N ALA A 223 10.54 13.91 -5.74
CA ALA A 223 11.47 14.58 -4.85
C ALA A 223 11.99 13.64 -3.75
N LEU A 224 13.04 14.10 -3.07
CA LEU A 224 13.58 13.45 -1.88
C LEU A 224 13.19 14.22 -0.62
N GLY A 225 12.81 13.53 0.44
CA GLY A 225 12.48 14.14 1.73
C GLY A 225 11.55 13.30 2.59
N ASP A 226 11.16 13.86 3.74
CA ASP A 226 10.21 13.26 4.68
C ASP A 226 8.91 14.07 4.81
N ALA A 227 7.84 13.40 5.22
CA ALA A 227 6.51 14.00 5.33
C ALA A 227 6.48 15.25 6.21
N ARG A 228 7.21 15.28 7.32
CA ARG A 228 7.12 16.38 8.28
C ARG A 228 7.87 17.60 7.78
N ALA A 229 9.10 17.44 7.29
CA ALA A 229 9.89 18.56 6.78
C ALA A 229 9.23 19.16 5.53
N THR A 230 8.89 18.33 4.53
CA THR A 230 8.29 18.79 3.28
C THR A 230 6.97 19.51 3.51
N LEU A 231 6.08 18.98 4.36
CA LEU A 231 4.79 19.63 4.60
C LEU A 231 4.94 20.97 5.35
N ARG A 232 5.94 21.11 6.23
CA ARG A 232 6.22 22.38 6.92
C ARG A 232 6.85 23.41 6.00
N GLU A 233 7.75 22.98 5.12
CA GLU A 233 8.30 23.84 4.08
C GLU A 233 7.21 24.35 3.14
N ARG A 234 6.35 23.45 2.65
CA ARG A 234 5.31 23.77 1.66
C ARG A 234 4.13 24.56 2.22
N TYR A 235 3.68 24.24 3.43
CA TYR A 235 2.48 24.82 4.04
C TYR A 235 2.77 25.68 5.27
N GLY A 236 4.04 25.95 5.56
CA GLY A 236 4.53 26.78 6.67
C GLY A 236 4.74 26.01 7.98
N ASP A 237 5.62 26.54 8.84
CA ASP A 237 6.07 25.90 10.09
C ASP A 237 4.96 25.51 11.06
N LYS A 238 3.80 26.16 10.94
CA LYS A 238 2.61 26.02 11.80
C LYS A 238 1.50 25.21 11.14
N VAL A 239 1.78 24.52 10.01
CA VAL A 239 0.85 23.58 9.39
C VAL A 239 0.38 22.56 10.44
N GLU A 240 -0.92 22.30 10.45
CA GLU A 240 -1.52 21.31 11.35
C GLU A 240 -1.70 19.99 10.60
N LEU A 241 -0.90 19.00 10.96
CA LEU A 241 -0.99 17.64 10.43
C LEU A 241 -2.07 16.87 11.19
N ARG A 242 -3.14 16.47 10.51
CA ARG A 242 -4.27 15.76 11.09
C ARG A 242 -4.21 14.29 10.67
N PHE A 243 -3.63 13.47 11.54
CA PHE A 243 -3.57 12.03 11.34
C PHE A 243 -4.97 11.41 11.44
N ILE A 244 -5.38 10.75 10.36
CA ILE A 244 -6.63 9.99 10.32
C ILE A 244 -6.32 8.55 10.68
N ALA A 245 -6.69 8.15 11.89
CA ALA A 245 -6.58 6.77 12.30
C ALA A 245 -7.49 5.88 11.45
N GLU A 246 -6.99 4.68 11.13
CA GLU A 246 -7.85 3.59 10.70
C GLU A 246 -8.82 3.24 11.82
N LYS A 247 -10.03 2.83 11.45
CA LYS A 247 -11.03 2.40 12.42
C LYS A 247 -10.64 1.00 12.91
N GLN A 248 -9.67 0.94 13.82
CA GLN A 248 -9.38 -0.30 14.53
C GLN A 248 -10.67 -0.74 15.23
N GLY A 249 -11.03 -2.02 15.11
CA GLY A 249 -12.23 -2.57 15.74
C GLY A 249 -12.31 -2.18 17.23
N SER A 250 -13.52 -2.03 17.75
CA SER A 250 -13.76 -1.62 19.14
C SER A 250 -12.82 -2.36 20.10
N PHE A 251 -12.22 -1.65 21.05
CA PHE A 251 -11.40 -2.24 22.12
C PHE A 251 -12.13 -3.41 22.79
N VAL A 252 -13.46 -3.27 22.95
CA VAL A 252 -14.36 -4.31 23.49
C VAL A 252 -14.42 -5.52 22.56
N ALA A 253 -14.55 -5.32 21.24
CA ALA A 253 -14.54 -6.42 20.27
C ALA A 253 -13.20 -7.17 20.28
N ARG A 254 -12.07 -6.46 20.46
CA ARG A 254 -10.74 -7.08 20.57
C ARG A 254 -10.54 -7.82 21.89
N LEU A 255 -11.09 -7.31 23.00
CA LEU A 255 -11.06 -7.97 24.31
C LEU A 255 -11.96 -9.21 24.34
N LEU A 256 -13.17 -9.14 23.76
CA LEU A 256 -14.07 -10.28 23.64
C LEU A 256 -13.51 -11.38 22.74
N ARG A 257 -12.80 -11.02 21.65
CA ARG A 257 -12.07 -11.98 20.81
C ARG A 257 -10.94 -12.71 21.56
N ARG A 258 -10.34 -12.05 22.56
CA ARG A 258 -9.32 -12.64 23.46
C ARG A 258 -9.90 -13.47 24.61
N ALA A 259 -11.17 -13.26 24.98
CA ALA A 259 -11.82 -13.93 26.10
C ALA A 259 -12.61 -15.19 25.69
N ALA A 260 -12.67 -15.52 24.39
CA ALA A 260 -13.35 -16.71 23.90
C ALA A 260 -12.62 -18.00 24.35
N PRO A 261 -13.29 -19.00 24.95
CA PRO A 261 -12.66 -20.26 25.37
C PRO A 261 -12.09 -21.02 24.17
N GLY A 262 -10.82 -21.45 24.24
CA GLY A 262 -10.12 -22.15 23.14
C GLY A 262 -9.28 -21.25 22.22
N SER A 263 -9.21 -19.94 22.48
CA SER A 263 -8.56 -18.94 21.61
C SER A 263 -7.09 -18.61 21.93
N THR A 264 -6.56 -19.02 23.09
CA THR A 264 -5.22 -18.56 23.53
C THR A 264 -4.09 -19.33 22.87
N ALA A 265 -4.13 -20.66 22.83
CA ALA A 265 -3.06 -21.46 22.21
C ALA A 265 -3.11 -21.40 20.67
N THR A 266 -4.30 -21.50 20.08
CA THR A 266 -4.54 -21.38 18.64
C THR A 266 -4.31 -19.96 18.14
N GLY A 267 -4.67 -18.94 18.93
CA GLY A 267 -4.44 -17.54 18.63
C GLY A 267 -2.95 -17.18 18.63
N LEU A 268 -2.17 -17.63 19.63
CA LEU A 268 -0.72 -17.41 19.67
C LEU A 268 0.01 -18.11 18.51
N ALA A 269 -0.36 -19.35 18.18
CA ALA A 269 0.20 -20.07 17.05
C ALA A 269 -0.11 -19.35 15.72
N ALA A 270 -1.37 -18.94 15.51
CA ALA A 270 -1.78 -18.18 14.33
C ALA A 270 -1.09 -16.82 14.22
N GLU A 271 -0.93 -16.10 15.34
CA GLU A 271 -0.22 -14.81 15.38
C GLU A 271 1.27 -14.98 15.05
N SER A 272 1.91 -16.04 15.54
CA SER A 272 3.31 -16.34 15.25
C SER A 272 3.53 -16.70 13.78
N LEU A 273 2.66 -17.52 13.17
CA LEU A 273 2.73 -17.86 11.76
C LEU A 273 2.54 -16.61 10.87
N ALA A 274 1.54 -15.78 11.19
CA ALA A 274 1.31 -14.53 10.46
C ALA A 274 2.50 -13.56 10.58
N ALA A 275 3.21 -13.54 11.71
CA ALA A 275 4.42 -12.74 11.89
C ALA A 275 5.60 -13.26 11.05
N VAL A 276 5.72 -14.58 10.89
CA VAL A 276 6.73 -15.20 10.01
C VAL A 276 6.43 -14.90 8.55
N GLU A 277 5.17 -15.02 8.11
CA GLU A 277 4.74 -14.68 6.75
C GLU A 277 4.98 -13.20 6.44
N ASP A 278 4.61 -12.30 7.35
CA ASP A 278 4.89 -10.86 7.22
C ASP A 278 6.41 -10.64 7.11
N ARG A 279 7.20 -11.18 8.03
CA ARG A 279 8.67 -11.07 7.98
C ARG A 279 9.25 -11.58 6.65
N ALA A 280 8.73 -12.66 6.08
CA ALA A 280 9.18 -13.17 4.79
C ALA A 280 8.90 -12.18 3.64
N LEU A 281 7.77 -11.47 3.68
CA LEU A 281 7.42 -10.45 2.69
C LEU A 281 8.32 -9.21 2.77
N TRP A 282 8.83 -8.86 3.95
CA TRP A 282 9.78 -7.77 4.14
C TRP A 282 11.22 -8.19 3.84
N ALA A 283 11.61 -9.40 4.27
CA ALA A 283 12.96 -9.92 4.10
C ALA A 283 13.40 -10.04 2.64
N ARG A 284 12.46 -10.23 1.70
CA ARG A 284 12.77 -10.25 0.25
C ARG A 284 13.36 -8.92 -0.26
N TYR A 285 13.17 -7.83 0.49
CA TYR A 285 13.73 -6.51 0.21
C TYR A 285 14.87 -6.13 1.15
N GLY A 286 15.34 -7.05 2.00
CA GLY A 286 16.38 -6.78 3.00
C GLY A 286 15.91 -5.95 4.19
N LEU A 287 14.60 -5.94 4.46
CA LEU A 287 13.95 -5.22 5.56
C LEU A 287 13.42 -6.18 6.64
#